data_AF-D7GIN1-F1
#
_entry.id   AF-D7GIN1-F1
#
_cell.length_a   1.000
_cell.length_b   1.000
_cell.length_c   1.000
_cell.angle_alpha   90.00
_cell.angle_beta   90.00
_cell.angle_gamma   90.00
#
_symmetry.space_group_name_H-M   'P 1'
#
loop_
_entity.id
_entity.type
_entity.pdbx_description
1 polymer ?
#
loop_
_entity_poly.entity_id
_entity_poly.type
_entity_poly.pdbx_seq_one_letter_code
_entity_poly.pdbx_strand_id
1 'polypeptide(L)' 'MDEAQKRKLIDAAVKASEKAASARATADSLSAARRAAIKAAMDAGVPRQELADALNVRRETLYEIAKYKN' A
#
# COMPACT_ATOMS: atom_id res chain seq x y z
N MET A 1 -35.48 6.88 -2.26
CA MET A 1 -34.41 7.07 -3.27
C MET A 1 -35.00 6.72 -4.61
N ASP A 2 -35.03 7.66 -5.54
CA ASP A 2 -35.58 7.40 -6.88
C ASP A 2 -34.53 6.73 -7.79
N GLU A 3 -35.00 6.24 -8.94
CA GLU A 3 -34.16 5.51 -9.89
C GLU A 3 -33.08 6.39 -10.54
N ALA A 4 -33.27 7.71 -10.60
CA ALA A 4 -32.25 8.64 -11.11
C ALA A 4 -31.12 8.84 -10.09
N GLN A 5 -31.46 8.97 -8.81
CA GLN A 5 -30.52 9.06 -7.71
C GLN A 5 -29.74 7.75 -7.54
N LYS A 6 -30.40 6.59 -7.70
CA LYS A 6 -29.74 5.28 -7.74
C LYS A 6 -28.66 5.19 -8.81
N ARG A 7 -29.01 5.57 -10.05
CA ARG A 7 -28.08 5.57 -11.18
C ARG A 7 -26.88 6.49 -10.96
N LYS A 8 -27.11 7.70 -10.44
CA LYS A 8 -26.03 8.64 -10.09
C LYS A 8 -25.04 8.06 -9.07
N LEU A 9 -25.52 7.36 -8.04
CA LEU A 9 -24.67 6.73 -7.03
C LEU A 9 -23.86 5.56 -7.61
N ILE A 10 -24.48 4.74 -8.46
CA ILE A 10 -23.80 3.64 -9.14
C ILE A 10 -22.70 4.20 -10.06
N ASP A 11 -23.01 5.20 -10.88
CA ASP A 11 -22.02 5.85 -11.76
C ASP A 11 -20.84 6.45 -10.97
N ALA A 12 -21.12 7.06 -9.81
CA ALA A 12 -20.08 7.57 -8.93
C ALA A 12 -19.18 6.44 -8.39
N ALA A 13 -19.76 5.30 -8.01
CA ALA A 13 -19.02 4.14 -7.54
C ALA A 13 -18.16 3.52 -8.67
N VAL A 14 -18.69 3.43 -9.89
CA VAL A 14 -17.94 2.95 -11.07
C VAL A 14 -16.73 3.86 -11.33
N LYS A 15 -16.95 5.18 -11.43
CA LYS A 15 -15.86 6.14 -11.65
C LYS A 15 -14.82 6.12 -10.53
N ALA A 16 -15.24 5.96 -9.28
CA ALA A 16 -14.31 5.83 -8.15
C ALA A 16 -13.48 4.54 -8.26
N SER A 17 -14.10 3.43 -8.69
CA SER A 17 -13.44 2.14 -8.87
C SER A 17 -12.42 2.18 -10.00
N GLU A 18 -12.73 2.83 -11.12
CA GLU A 18 -11.81 3.04 -12.23
C GLU A 18 -10.57 3.86 -11.80
N LYS A 19 -10.79 4.94 -11.04
CA LYS A 19 -9.68 5.74 -10.48
C LYS A 19 -8.82 4.94 -9.51
N ALA A 20 -9.44 4.13 -8.66
CA ALA A 20 -8.73 3.25 -7.75
C ALA A 20 -7.90 2.21 -8.53
N ALA A 21 -8.48 1.61 -9.58
CA ALA A 21 -7.79 0.66 -10.44
C ALA A 21 -6.59 1.30 -11.17
N SER A 22 -6.75 2.50 -11.72
CA SER A 22 -5.64 3.20 -12.38
C SER A 22 -4.53 3.58 -11.41
N ALA A 23 -4.88 3.95 -10.18
CA ALA A 23 -3.91 4.26 -9.14
C ALA A 23 -3.20 3.00 -8.60
N ARG A 24 -3.85 1.83 -8.71
CA ARG A 24 -3.38 0.58 -8.13
C ARG A 24 -2.02 0.14 -8.68
N ALA A 25 -1.82 0.20 -10.00
CA ALA A 25 -0.52 -0.16 -10.59
C ALA A 25 0.63 0.71 -10.06
N THR A 26 0.37 2.02 -9.88
CA THR A 26 1.35 2.94 -9.28
C THR A 26 1.57 2.64 -7.81
N ALA A 27 0.49 2.41 -7.05
CA ALA A 27 0.57 2.09 -5.62
C ALA A 27 1.31 0.75 -5.38
N ASP A 28 1.08 -0.24 -6.23
CA ASP A 28 1.74 -1.55 -6.16
C ASP A 28 3.24 -1.42 -6.47
N SER A 29 3.60 -0.64 -7.49
CA SER A 29 5.00 -0.34 -7.83
C SER A 29 5.73 0.39 -6.70
N LEU A 30 5.13 1.46 -6.16
CA LEU A 30 5.69 2.20 -5.01
C LEU A 30 5.81 1.31 -3.76
N SER A 31 4.81 0.45 -3.53
CA SER A 31 4.84 -0.51 -2.43
C SER A 31 5.95 -1.54 -2.61
N ALA A 32 6.18 -2.04 -3.82
CA ALA A 32 7.28 -2.95 -4.12
C ALA A 32 8.64 -2.27 -3.91
N ALA A 33 8.82 -1.05 -4.39
CA ALA A 33 10.04 -0.27 -4.17
C ALA A 33 10.31 -0.05 -2.68
N ARG A 34 9.27 0.30 -1.90
CA ARG A 34 9.36 0.44 -0.44
C ARG A 34 9.79 -0.87 0.23
N ARG A 35 9.19 -2.01 -0.14
CA ARG A 35 9.56 -3.32 0.42
C ARG A 35 11.02 -3.67 0.11
N ALA A 36 11.46 -3.43 -1.11
CA ALA A 36 12.84 -3.66 -1.53
C ALA A 36 13.84 -2.81 -0.71
N ALA A 37 13.56 -1.52 -0.51
CA ALA A 37 14.40 -0.64 0.29
C ALA A 37 14.49 -1.08 1.77
N ILE A 38 13.36 -1.45 2.37
CA ILE A 38 13.31 -1.96 3.75
C ILE A 38 14.10 -3.27 3.87
N LYS A 39 13.95 -4.18 2.89
CA LYS A 39 14.71 -5.42 2.85
C LYS A 39 16.21 -5.15 2.75
N ALA A 40 16.63 -4.26 1.85
CA ALA A 40 18.04 -3.90 1.70
C ALA A 40 18.63 -3.33 3.00
N ALA A 41 17.90 -2.49 3.73
CA ALA A 41 18.34 -1.97 5.02
C ALA A 41 18.48 -3.08 6.08
N MET A 42 17.52 -4.01 6.15
CA MET A 42 17.62 -5.18 7.05
C MET A 42 18.78 -6.10 6.68
N ASP A 43 19.00 -6.35 5.38
CA ASP A 43 20.11 -7.18 4.88
C ASP A 43 21.47 -6.52 5.18
N ALA A 44 21.54 -5.19 5.17
CA ALA A 44 22.71 -4.41 5.60
C ALA A 44 22.91 -4.38 7.13
N GLY A 45 22.03 -5.03 7.90
CA GLY A 45 22.15 -5.16 9.36
C GLY A 45 21.49 -4.03 10.16
N VAL A 46 20.73 -3.13 9.53
CA VAL A 46 20.02 -2.07 10.26
C VAL A 46 18.99 -2.71 11.21
N PRO A 47 18.99 -2.35 12.51
CA PRO A 47 18.03 -2.90 13.46
C PRO A 47 16.59 -2.61 13.07
N ARG A 48 15.73 -3.62 13.18
CA ARG A 48 14.30 -3.51 12.86
C ARG A 48 13.58 -2.46 13.70
N GLN A 49 14.01 -2.24 14.94
CA GLN A 49 13.42 -1.20 15.78
C GLN A 49 13.72 0.20 15.22
N GLU A 50 14.99 0.48 14.88
CA GLU A 50 15.41 1.76 14.30
C GLU A 50 14.69 2.05 12.98
N LEU A 51 14.54 1.05 12.11
CA LEU A 51 13.77 1.18 10.87
C LEU A 51 12.29 1.46 11.15
N ALA A 52 11.69 0.84 12.15
CA ALA A 52 10.29 1.03 12.49
C ALA A 52 10.05 2.46 13.00
N ASP A 53 10.94 2.94 13.87
CA ASP A 53 10.91 4.30 14.42
C ASP A 53 11.09 5.34 13.29
N ALA A 54 12.07 5.15 12.41
CA ALA A 54 12.32 6.04 11.27
C ALA A 54 11.15 6.09 10.26
N LEU A 55 10.45 4.96 10.08
CA LEU A 55 9.30 4.86 9.18
C LEU A 55 7.97 5.23 9.86
N ASN A 56 7.98 5.54 11.16
CA ASN A 56 6.80 5.76 11.98
C ASN A 56 5.76 4.62 11.86
N VAL A 57 6.24 3.39 11.95
CA VAL A 57 5.40 2.18 11.94
C VAL A 57 5.71 1.32 13.14
N ARG A 58 4.81 0.37 13.44
CA ARG A 58 5.08 -0.63 14.46
C ARG A 58 6.16 -1.61 13.96
N ARG A 59 7.00 -2.10 14.86
CA ARG A 59 8.07 -3.06 14.53
C ARG A 59 7.54 -4.32 13.84
N GLU A 60 6.34 -4.77 14.20
CA GLU A 60 5.62 -5.90 13.61
C GLU A 60 5.41 -5.72 12.10
N THR A 61 5.20 -4.48 11.65
CA THR A 61 5.03 -4.15 10.23
C THR A 61 6.25 -4.55 9.40
N LEU A 62 7.47 -4.51 9.96
CA LEU A 62 8.67 -4.94 9.24
C LEU A 62 8.75 -6.46 9.08
N TYR A 63 8.18 -7.23 10.02
CA TYR A 63 8.10 -8.68 9.89
C TYR A 63 7.14 -9.08 8.77
N GLU A 64 5.98 -8.42 8.67
CA GLU A 64 5.04 -8.66 7.57
C GLU A 64 5.65 -8.30 6.22
N ILE A 65 6.38 -7.18 6.14
CA ILE A 65 7.08 -6.78 4.92
C ILE A 65 8.17 -7.78 4.52
N ALA A 66 8.89 -8.36 5.49
CA ALA A 66 9.90 -9.38 5.23
C ALA A 66 9.33 -10.74 4.79
N LYS A 67 8.06 -11.04 5.13
CA LYS A 67 7.39 -12.30 4.75
C LYS A 67 6.97 -12.35 3.29
N TYR A 68 6.69 -11.21 2.68
CA TYR A 68 6.35 -11.15 1.26
C TYR A 68 7.60 -11.47 0.42
N LYS A 69 7.65 -12.68 -0.15
CA LYS A 69 8.58 -12.98 -1.27
C LYS A 69 8.12 -12.17 -2.48
N ASN A 70 9.05 -11.47 -3.13
CA ASN A 70 8.84 -10.79 -4.40
C ASN A 70 8.29 -11.75 -5.45
#